data_AF-A0A964LQL4-F1
#
_entry.id   AF-A0A964LQL4-F1
#
_cell.length_a   1.000
_cell.length_b   1.000
_cell.length_c   1.000
_cell.angle_alpha   90.00
_cell.angle_beta   90.00
_cell.angle_gamma   90.00
#
_symmetry.space_group_name_H-M   'P 1'
#
loop_
_entity.id
_entity.type
_entity.pdbx_description
1 polymer ?
#
loop_
_entity_poly.entity_id
_entity_poly.type
_entity_poly.pdbx_seq_one_letter_code
_entity_poly.pdbx_strand_id
1 'polypeptide(L)'
;MSQLHCKLPDVTVTKPNGLSQSLFFHVYSGPNAIAYAHLSSGAANRQRRPISRAAPPLQTPGISYCLKKIEVSQNYPNLGIGTALLQEVISFCQDERISAL
;
A
#
# COMPACT_ATOMS: atom_id res chain seq x y z
N MET A 1 -10.88 5.51 -11.14
CA MET A 1 -10.26 6.29 -10.04
C MET A 1 -11.15 6.14 -8.82
N SER A 2 -10.62 5.62 -7.72
CA SER A 2 -11.40 5.45 -6.48
C SER A 2 -11.26 6.70 -5.62
N GLN A 3 -12.35 7.15 -5.00
CA GLN A 3 -12.36 8.33 -4.14
C GLN A 3 -11.99 7.91 -2.71
N LEU A 4 -11.04 8.62 -2.08
CA LEU A 4 -10.69 8.36 -0.68
C LEU A 4 -11.70 9.01 0.25
N HIS A 5 -12.18 8.24 1.23
CA HIS A 5 -12.92 8.78 2.36
C HIS A 5 -11.95 9.45 3.35
N CYS A 6 -11.65 10.72 3.14
CA CYS A 6 -10.87 11.54 4.06
C CYS A 6 -11.50 12.93 4.23
N LYS A 7 -10.97 13.73 5.17
CA LYS A 7 -11.50 15.08 5.44
C LYS A 7 -11.26 16.09 4.30
N LEU A 8 -10.45 15.72 3.31
CA LEU A 8 -10.12 16.57 2.18
C LEU A 8 -11.06 16.24 0.99
N PRO A 9 -11.77 17.23 0.43
CA PRO A 9 -12.59 17.02 -0.76
C PRO A 9 -11.73 16.71 -2.00
N ASP A 10 -12.32 16.05 -2.99
CA ASP A 10 -11.72 15.76 -4.31
C ASP A 10 -10.38 15.01 -4.27
N VAL A 11 -10.25 14.07 -3.34
CA VAL A 11 -9.09 13.18 -3.27
C VAL A 11 -9.33 11.91 -4.07
N THR A 12 -8.45 11.68 -5.05
CA THR A 12 -8.46 10.50 -5.90
C THR A 12 -7.28 9.60 -5.62
N VAL A 13 -7.51 8.28 -5.72
CA VAL A 13 -6.46 7.27 -5.65
C VAL A 13 -6.31 6.57 -6.98
N THR A 14 -5.06 6.49 -7.41
CA THR A 14 -4.62 5.64 -8.49
C THR A 14 -4.08 4.36 -7.89
N LYS A 15 -4.84 3.27 -8.09
CA LYS A 15 -4.43 1.91 -7.73
C LYS A 15 -3.38 1.40 -8.73
N PRO A 16 -2.49 0.49 -8.30
CA PRO A 16 -1.61 -0.20 -9.22
C PRO A 16 -2.42 -1.08 -10.19
N ASN A 17 -1.95 -1.16 -11.44
CA ASN A 17 -2.57 -2.01 -12.45
C ASN A 17 -2.05 -3.45 -12.28
N GLY A 18 -2.83 -4.30 -11.61
CA GLY A 18 -2.52 -5.70 -11.38
C GLY A 18 -1.42 -5.95 -10.34
N LEU A 19 -0.93 -7.18 -10.30
CA LEU A 19 0.05 -7.66 -9.33
C LEU A 19 1.47 -7.60 -9.91
N SER A 20 2.31 -6.73 -9.36
CA SER A 20 3.74 -6.57 -9.71
C SER A 20 4.63 -6.82 -8.50
N GLN A 21 5.96 -6.90 -8.68
CA GLN A 21 6.91 -7.01 -7.55
C GLN A 21 6.85 -5.79 -6.62
N SER A 22 6.51 -4.62 -7.16
CA SER A 22 6.31 -3.38 -6.42
C SER A 22 4.99 -2.74 -6.85
N LEU A 23 4.15 -2.45 -5.87
CA LEU A 23 2.85 -1.82 -6.04
C LEU A 23 2.92 -0.41 -5.47
N PHE A 24 2.46 0.57 -6.25
CA PHE A 24 2.42 1.96 -5.84
C PHE A 24 0.99 2.47 -5.89
N PHE A 25 0.53 2.99 -4.76
CA PHE A 25 -0.73 3.71 -4.64
C PHE A 25 -0.40 5.18 -4.58
N HIS A 26 -0.95 5.96 -5.49
CA HIS A 26 -0.74 7.40 -5.52
C HIS A 26 -2.05 8.11 -5.19
N VAL A 27 -1.96 9.11 -4.34
CA VAL A 27 -3.08 9.94 -3.91
C VAL A 27 -2.90 11.34 -4.47
N TYR A 28 -3.96 11.84 -5.11
CA TYR A 28 -3.98 13.16 -5.71
C TYR A 28 -5.12 14.00 -5.14
N SER A 29 -4.87 15.28 -4.94
CA SER A 29 -5.90 16.31 -4.76
C SER A 29 -5.83 17.25 -5.95
N GLY A 30 -6.81 17.16 -6.84
CA GLY A 30 -6.73 17.77 -8.18
C GLY A 30 -5.49 17.30 -8.94
N PRO A 31 -4.64 18.22 -9.47
CA PRO A 31 -3.43 17.85 -10.22
C PRO A 31 -2.23 17.48 -9.33
N ASN A 32 -2.33 17.65 -8.01
CA ASN A 32 -1.18 17.54 -7.11
C ASN A 32 -1.12 16.18 -6.42
N ALA A 33 0.04 15.51 -6.48
CA ALA A 33 0.31 14.31 -5.69
C ALA A 33 0.52 14.68 -4.22
N ILE A 34 -0.36 14.18 -3.34
CA ILE A 34 -0.37 14.53 -1.92
C ILE A 34 0.09 13.39 -1.01
N ALA A 35 -0.01 12.14 -1.45
CA ALA A 35 0.48 10.98 -0.69
C ALA A 35 0.78 9.80 -1.61
N TYR A 36 1.59 8.87 -1.13
CA TYR A 36 1.76 7.57 -1.78
C TYR A 36 1.99 6.45 -0.77
N ALA A 37 1.63 5.23 -1.18
CA ALA A 37 1.98 4.01 -0.48
C ALA A 37 2.71 3.06 -1.42
N HIS A 38 3.77 2.43 -0.91
CA HIS A 38 4.55 1.46 -1.64
C HIS A 38 4.50 0.11 -0.92
N LEU A 39 4.07 -0.91 -1.64
CA LEU A 39 4.12 -2.30 -1.21
C LEU A 39 5.10 -3.07 -2.10
N SER A 40 5.83 -4.00 -1.51
CA SER A 40 6.73 -4.90 -2.24
C SER A 40 6.36 -6.35 -1.98
N SER A 41 6.41 -7.19 -3.01
CA SER A 41 6.20 -8.62 -2.83
C SER A 41 7.24 -9.24 -1.90
N GLY A 42 6.81 -10.16 -1.03
CA GLY A 42 7.67 -10.90 -0.11
C GLY A 42 8.80 -11.66 -0.81
N ALA A 43 8.63 -12.03 -2.09
CA ALA A 43 9.65 -12.67 -2.90
C ALA A 43 10.88 -11.77 -3.13
N ALA A 44 10.67 -10.47 -3.38
CA ALA A 44 11.75 -9.49 -3.56
C ALA A 44 12.42 -9.12 -2.23
N ASN A 45 11.69 -9.18 -1.11
CA ASN A 45 12.22 -8.87 0.22
C ASN A 45 13.16 -9.95 0.76
N ARG A 46 13.04 -11.20 0.29
CA ARG A 46 13.97 -12.30 0.64
C ARG A 46 15.39 -12.09 0.12
N GLN A 47 15.57 -11.34 -0.98
CA GLN A 47 16.90 -11.06 -1.53
C GLN A 47 17.71 -10.04 -0.72
N ARG A 48 17.08 -9.30 0.22
CA ARG A 48 17.75 -8.22 0.98
C ARG A 48 17.94 -8.49 2.48
N ARG A 49 17.53 -9.65 3.00
CA ARG A 49 17.80 -10.00 4.40
C ARG A 49 18.89 -11.07 4.48
N PRO A 50 20.06 -10.78 5.08
CA PRO A 50 20.89 -11.84 5.63
C PRO A 50 20.09 -12.53 6.74
N ILE A 51 20.18 -13.85 6.75
CA ILE A 51 19.57 -14.80 7.66
C ILE A 51 19.40 -14.23 9.08
N SER A 52 18.16 -13.99 9.51
CA SER A 52 17.85 -13.93 10.94
C SER A 52 16.55 -14.67 11.19
N ARG A 53 16.65 -15.62 12.13
CA ARG A 53 15.68 -16.66 12.47
C ARG A 53 14.33 -16.06 12.88
N ALA A 54 13.30 -16.32 12.09
CA ALA A 54 11.91 -16.35 12.55
C ALA A 54 11.19 -17.44 11.76
N ALA A 55 10.43 -18.28 12.46
CA ALA A 55 9.77 -19.50 12.00
C ALA A 55 9.00 -19.32 10.67
N PRO A 56 8.85 -20.38 9.85
CA PRO A 56 8.10 -20.28 8.62
C PRO A 56 6.62 -20.08 8.96
N PRO A 57 5.98 -18.97 8.55
CA PRO A 57 4.53 -18.98 8.47
C PRO A 57 4.16 -20.04 7.43
N LEU A 58 3.24 -20.93 7.76
CA LEU A 58 2.66 -21.90 6.84
C LEU A 58 2.38 -21.20 5.50
N GLN A 59 3.02 -21.70 4.45
CA GLN A 59 2.91 -21.15 3.11
C GLN A 59 1.49 -21.36 2.60
N THR A 60 0.62 -20.37 2.78
CA THR A 60 -0.56 -20.23 1.95
C THR A 60 -0.08 -19.94 0.53
N PRO A 61 -0.54 -20.69 -0.49
CA PRO A 61 -0.20 -20.42 -1.89
C PRO A 61 -0.91 -19.12 -2.32
N GLY A 62 -0.29 -17.99 -2.02
CA GLY A 62 -0.81 -16.66 -2.29
C GLY A 62 0.34 -15.67 -2.36
N ILE A 63 0.22 -14.68 -3.25
CA ILE A 63 1.21 -13.62 -3.37
C ILE A 63 1.12 -12.77 -2.11
N SER A 64 2.21 -12.67 -1.35
CA SER A 64 2.28 -11.82 -0.15
C SER A 64 2.97 -10.50 -0.47
N TYR A 65 2.44 -9.41 0.09
CA TYR A 65 2.98 -8.06 -0.05
C TYR A 65 3.29 -7.47 1.32
N CYS A 66 4.44 -6.83 1.44
CA CYS A 66 4.83 -6.05 2.61
C CYS A 66 4.71 -4.56 2.28
N LEU A 67 4.02 -3.82 3.14
CA LEU A 67 4.02 -2.36 3.11
C LEU A 67 5.41 -1.83 3.47
N LYS A 68 6.05 -1.12 2.54
CA LYS A 68 7.40 -0.57 2.71
C LYS A 68 7.38 0.86 3.21
N LYS A 69 6.49 1.68 2.65
CA LYS A 69 6.42 3.10 2.97
C LYS A 69 5.02 3.63 2.73
N ILE A 70 4.55 4.46 3.64
CA ILE A 70 3.43 5.37 3.42
C ILE A 70 3.98 6.76 3.72
N GLU A 71 3.79 7.67 2.77
CA GLU A 71 4.21 9.06 2.92
C GLU A 71 3.07 9.97 2.52
N VAL A 72 2.82 10.97 3.37
CA VAL A 72 1.84 12.02 3.14
C VAL A 72 2.59 13.34 3.15
N SER A 73 2.30 14.21 2.18
CA SER A 73 2.89 15.53 2.10
C SER A 73 2.63 16.32 3.37
N GLN A 74 3.67 17.00 3.86
CA GLN A 74 3.63 17.76 5.12
C GLN A 74 2.62 18.91 5.09
N ASN A 75 2.16 19.32 3.91
CA ASN A 75 1.15 20.36 3.74
C ASN A 75 -0.28 19.87 4.07
N TYR A 76 -0.46 18.57 4.34
CA TYR A 76 -1.76 17.96 4.60
C TYR A 76 -1.78 17.12 5.91
N PRO A 77 -1.31 17.66 7.06
CA PRO A 77 -1.28 16.91 8.31
C PRO A 77 -2.70 16.74 8.89
N ASN A 78 -2.93 15.66 9.64
CA ASN A 78 -4.17 15.42 10.41
C ASN A 78 -5.49 15.36 9.62
N LEU A 79 -5.43 15.26 8.28
CA LEU A 79 -6.61 15.13 7.43
C LEU A 79 -7.09 13.68 7.24
N GLY A 80 -6.44 12.72 7.90
CA GLY A 80 -6.77 11.30 7.80
C GLY A 80 -6.37 10.64 6.48
N ILE A 81 -5.60 11.33 5.63
CA ILE A 81 -5.17 10.82 4.30
C ILE A 81 -4.37 9.53 4.43
N GLY A 82 -3.41 9.47 5.37
CA GLY A 82 -2.60 8.28 5.60
C GLY A 82 -3.44 7.08 6.08
N THR A 83 -4.38 7.32 6.98
CA THR A 83 -5.29 6.28 7.49
C THR A 83 -6.22 5.76 6.39
N ALA A 84 -6.81 6.68 5.61
CA ALA A 84 -7.68 6.32 4.51
C ALA A 84 -6.92 5.56 3.40
N LEU A 85 -5.68 5.98 3.10
CA LEU A 85 -4.82 5.28 2.15
C LEU A 85 -4.46 3.87 2.62
N LEU A 86 -4.18 3.70 3.92
CA LEU A 86 -3.92 2.38 4.49
C LEU A 86 -5.15 1.47 4.39
N GLN A 87 -6.35 1.99 4.66
CA GLN A 87 -7.60 1.25 4.49
C GLN A 87 -7.78 0.80 3.03
N GLU A 88 -7.56 1.69 2.06
CA GLU A 88 -7.66 1.35 0.64
C GLU A 88 -6.65 0.27 0.22
N VAL A 89 -5.44 0.33 0.76
CA VAL A 89 -4.41 -0.69 0.54
C VAL A 89 -4.85 -2.04 1.12
N ILE A 90 -5.43 -2.05 2.32
CA ILE A 90 -5.95 -3.27 2.96
C ILE A 90 -7.10 -3.85 2.12
N SER A 91 -8.05 -3.02 1.69
CA SER A 91 -9.15 -3.44 0.82
C SER A 91 -8.66 -4.02 -0.49
N PHE A 92 -7.68 -3.37 -1.14
CA PHE A 92 -7.05 -3.91 -2.35
C PHE A 92 -6.40 -5.28 -2.11
N CYS A 93 -5.70 -5.44 -0.99
CA CYS A 93 -5.12 -6.73 -0.62
C CYS A 93 -6.18 -7.81 -0.39
N GLN A 94 -7.32 -7.47 0.22
CA GLN A 94 -8.43 -8.38 0.42
C GLN A 94 -9.09 -8.79 -0.91
N ASP A 95 -9.32 -7.83 -1.81
CA ASP A 95 -9.93 -8.05 -3.13
C ASP A 95 -9.07 -8.97 -4.00
N GLU A 96 -7.75 -8.76 -4.00
CA GLU A 96 -6.76 -9.57 -4.75
C GLU A 96 -6.38 -10.88 -4.04
N ARG A 97 -7.02 -11.22 -2.91
CA ARG A 97 -6.70 -12.39 -2.05
C ARG A 97 -5.23 -12.43 -1.60
N ILE A 98 -4.60 -11.27 -1.44
CA ILE A 98 -3.27 -11.12 -0.87
C ILE A 98 -3.38 -11.40 0.63
N SER A 99 -2.81 -12.52 1.07
CA SER A 99 -2.75 -12.86 2.50
C SER A 99 -1.71 -11.98 3.19
N ALA A 100 -2.15 -11.22 4.19
CA ALA A 100 -1.25 -10.52 5.10
C ALA A 100 -0.47 -11.53 5.94
N LEU A 101 0.86 -11.47 5.85
CA LEU A 101 1.79 -12.25 6.68
C LEU A 101 2.32 -11.40 7.83
#